data_AF-A0A7V4J1R2-F1
#
_entry.id   AF-A0A7V4J1R2-F1
#
_cell.length_a   1.000
_cell.length_b   1.000
_cell.length_c   1.000
_cell.angle_alpha   90.00
_cell.angle_beta   90.00
_cell.angle_gamma   90.00
#
_symmetry.space_group_name_H-M   'P 1'
#
loop_
_entity.id
_entity.type
_entity.pdbx_description
1 polymer ?
#
loop_
_entity_poly.entity_id
_entity_poly.type
_entity_poly.pdbx_seq_one_letter_code
_entity_poly.pdbx_strand_id
1 'polypeptide(L)'
;TWRIANDPQPCDGKMGTIWPPLADALINILQVPIGFINTAVGATSTSQWLPGGKIFTRMVQSAKHAGKFRAVLWQQGESDVIENTSTETYVSRLIRIRSEFAARIGYNPPWLLAKSTLHPTVYKKPKQETAIRKAIDILCQYHGFEYGPDTDILDGENRGDMQSMRHFTAIGQYRAALLWFASIYNFLQRKKQTDS
;
A
#
# COMPACT_ATOMS: atom_id res chain seq x y z
N THR A 1 1.09 -7.58 -19.35
CA THR A 1 2.15 -6.97 -20.18
C THR A 1 2.46 -5.58 -19.66
N TRP A 2 3.72 -5.13 -19.76
CA TRP A 2 4.13 -3.78 -19.36
C TRP A 2 3.55 -2.73 -20.30
N ARG A 3 3.17 -1.57 -19.76
CA ARG A 3 2.62 -0.41 -20.48
C ARG A 3 3.08 0.86 -19.78
N ILE A 4 3.08 1.99 -20.50
CA ILE A 4 3.28 3.31 -19.88
C ILE A 4 2.17 3.52 -18.85
N ALA A 5 2.55 3.98 -17.65
CA ALA A 5 1.64 4.18 -16.55
C ALA A 5 0.83 5.48 -16.72
N ASN A 6 -0.08 5.51 -17.69
CA ASN A 6 -1.07 6.59 -17.83
C ASN A 6 -2.27 6.30 -16.93
N ASP A 7 -2.82 7.33 -16.31
CA ASP A 7 -4.13 7.20 -15.66
C ASP A 7 -5.26 7.11 -16.70
N PRO A 8 -6.36 6.38 -16.41
CA PRO A 8 -6.56 5.54 -15.22
C PRO A 8 -5.73 4.24 -15.30
N GLN A 9 -5.07 3.87 -14.19
CA GLN A 9 -4.38 2.58 -14.08
C GLN A 9 -5.37 1.40 -14.20
N PRO A 10 -4.91 0.17 -14.51
CA PRO A 10 -5.76 -1.02 -14.68
C PRO A 10 -6.52 -1.52 -13.42
N CYS A 11 -6.64 -0.71 -12.38
CA CYS A 11 -7.50 -0.97 -11.22
C CYS A 11 -8.96 -0.60 -11.50
N ASP A 12 -9.87 -1.06 -10.63
CA ASP A 12 -11.34 -1.04 -10.79
C ASP A 12 -12.00 0.36 -10.72
N GLY A 13 -11.31 1.41 -11.18
CA GLY A 13 -11.74 2.81 -11.06
C GLY A 13 -11.60 3.60 -12.34
N LYS A 14 -12.52 4.56 -12.56
CA LYS A 14 -12.50 5.52 -13.67
C LYS A 14 -11.68 6.79 -13.37
N MET A 15 -10.98 6.83 -12.24
CA MET A 15 -10.27 8.01 -11.73
C MET A 15 -8.75 7.80 -11.76
N GLY A 16 -7.99 8.90 -11.59
CA GLY A 16 -6.54 8.84 -11.46
C GLY A 16 -6.07 8.05 -10.24
N THR A 17 -4.77 7.76 -10.18
CA THR A 17 -4.14 7.03 -9.09
C THR A 17 -2.89 7.75 -8.59
N ILE A 18 -2.38 7.31 -7.44
CA ILE A 18 -1.16 7.89 -6.85
C ILE A 18 0.12 7.46 -7.60
N TRP A 19 0.05 6.45 -8.47
CA TRP A 19 1.25 5.77 -9.00
C TRP A 19 1.94 6.51 -10.15
N PRO A 20 1.23 7.08 -11.16
CA PRO A 20 1.87 7.89 -12.18
C PRO A 20 2.60 9.12 -11.64
N PRO A 21 1.98 10.02 -10.82
CA PRO A 21 2.70 11.17 -10.29
C PRO A 21 3.87 10.77 -9.37
N LEU A 22 3.77 9.63 -8.68
CA LEU A 22 4.89 9.07 -7.92
C LEU A 22 6.04 8.64 -8.84
N ALA A 23 5.72 7.95 -9.95
CA ALA A 23 6.72 7.50 -10.92
C ALA A 23 7.48 8.70 -11.52
N ASP A 24 6.75 9.75 -11.91
CA ASP A 24 7.31 10.98 -12.47
C ASP A 24 8.22 11.70 -11.46
N ALA A 25 7.86 11.71 -10.19
CA ALA A 25 8.72 12.26 -9.14
C ALA A 25 10.00 11.43 -8.94
N LEU A 26 9.90 10.10 -8.94
CA LEU A 26 11.03 9.21 -8.70
C LEU A 26 12.00 9.12 -9.90
N ILE A 27 11.51 9.13 -11.14
CA ILE A 27 12.34 8.90 -12.33
C ILE A 27 13.39 10.00 -12.51
N ASN A 28 13.05 11.24 -12.16
CA ASN A 28 13.95 12.39 -12.22
C ASN A 28 15.17 12.25 -11.30
N ILE A 29 15.06 11.43 -10.24
CA ILE A 29 16.10 11.26 -9.23
C ILE A 29 16.84 9.94 -9.41
N LEU A 30 16.09 8.86 -9.68
CA LEU A 30 16.66 7.53 -9.77
C LEU A 30 17.30 7.26 -11.13
N GLN A 31 16.92 8.00 -12.18
CA GLN A 31 17.45 7.90 -13.54
C GLN A 31 17.44 6.46 -14.10
N VAL A 32 16.46 5.64 -13.68
CA VAL A 32 16.23 4.28 -14.17
C VAL A 32 14.74 4.07 -14.43
N PRO A 33 14.35 3.15 -15.32
CA PRO A 33 12.95 2.79 -15.51
C PRO A 33 12.29 2.32 -14.21
N ILE A 34 11.07 2.80 -13.96
CA ILE A 34 10.27 2.46 -12.79
C ILE A 34 9.06 1.65 -13.23
N GLY A 35 8.88 0.48 -12.62
CA GLY A 35 7.75 -0.40 -12.86
C GLY A 35 6.92 -0.58 -11.59
N PHE A 36 5.60 -0.38 -11.71
CA PHE A 36 4.62 -0.74 -10.69
C PHE A 36 3.75 -1.88 -11.17
N ILE A 37 3.39 -2.78 -10.25
CA ILE A 37 2.45 -3.87 -10.51
C ILE A 37 1.31 -3.70 -9.53
N ASN A 38 0.19 -3.20 -10.04
CA ASN A 38 -0.98 -2.94 -9.22
C ASN A 38 -1.82 -4.21 -9.07
N THR A 39 -1.93 -4.69 -7.82
CA THR A 39 -2.78 -5.83 -7.44
C THR A 39 -3.89 -5.43 -6.47
N ALA A 40 -4.08 -4.13 -6.22
CA ALA A 40 -5.04 -3.64 -5.25
C ALA A 40 -6.48 -4.03 -5.62
N VAL A 41 -7.27 -4.33 -4.59
CA VAL A 41 -8.71 -4.60 -4.70
C VAL A 41 -9.41 -3.73 -3.67
N GLY A 42 -10.27 -2.82 -4.12
CA GLY A 42 -10.97 -1.88 -3.25
C GLY A 42 -11.91 -2.60 -2.27
N ALA A 43 -12.17 -1.96 -1.13
CA ALA A 43 -13.09 -2.44 -0.09
C ALA A 43 -12.76 -3.86 0.43
N THR A 44 -11.47 -4.18 0.59
CA THR A 44 -11.04 -5.49 1.10
C THR A 44 -10.31 -5.39 2.44
N SER A 45 -10.67 -6.25 3.38
CA SER A 45 -9.96 -6.43 4.65
C SER A 45 -8.84 -7.47 4.54
N THR A 46 -7.90 -7.45 5.47
CA THR A 46 -6.81 -8.43 5.57
C THR A 46 -7.29 -9.89 5.59
N SER A 47 -8.52 -10.15 6.05
CA SER A 47 -9.13 -11.48 6.01
C SER A 47 -9.24 -12.03 4.58
N GLN A 48 -9.53 -11.16 3.60
CA GLN A 48 -9.71 -11.52 2.19
C GLN A 48 -8.37 -11.66 1.45
N TRP A 49 -7.29 -11.14 2.02
CA TRP A 49 -5.92 -11.28 1.53
C TRP A 49 -5.22 -12.52 2.05
N LEU A 50 -5.84 -13.29 2.94
CA LEU A 50 -5.25 -14.51 3.47
C LEU A 50 -4.97 -15.56 2.37
N PRO A 51 -3.93 -16.38 2.55
CA PRO A 51 -3.61 -17.48 1.64
C PRO A 51 -4.80 -18.41 1.38
N GLY A 52 -4.93 -18.87 0.13
CA GLY A 52 -6.06 -19.68 -0.33
C GLY A 52 -7.20 -18.85 -0.95
N GLY A 53 -7.22 -17.53 -0.73
CA GLY A 53 -8.16 -16.62 -1.39
C GLY A 53 -7.80 -16.31 -2.84
N LYS A 54 -8.79 -15.85 -3.61
CA LYS A 54 -8.61 -15.40 -5.01
C LYS A 54 -7.69 -14.18 -5.11
N ILE A 55 -7.81 -13.24 -4.18
CA ILE A 55 -7.00 -12.01 -4.15
C ILE A 55 -5.53 -12.35 -3.89
N PHE A 56 -5.25 -13.18 -2.88
CA PHE A 56 -3.90 -13.67 -2.60
C PHE A 56 -3.30 -14.41 -3.80
N THR A 57 -4.07 -15.31 -4.42
CA THR A 57 -3.63 -16.04 -5.62
C THR A 57 -3.26 -15.09 -6.75
N ARG A 58 -4.09 -14.08 -7.02
CA ARG A 58 -3.81 -13.06 -8.04
C ARG A 58 -2.56 -12.24 -7.70
N MET A 59 -2.38 -11.85 -6.43
CA MET A 59 -1.20 -11.13 -5.97
C MET A 59 0.08 -11.94 -6.22
N VAL A 60 0.10 -13.22 -5.85
CA VAL A 60 1.22 -14.14 -6.10
C VAL A 60 1.50 -14.31 -7.59
N GLN A 61 0.47 -14.52 -8.41
CA GLN A 61 0.64 -14.67 -9.86
C GLN A 61 1.23 -13.42 -10.50
N SER A 62 0.75 -12.24 -10.10
CA SER A 62 1.24 -10.95 -10.59
C SER A 62 2.71 -10.73 -10.19
N ALA A 63 3.06 -11.07 -8.95
CA ALA A 63 4.43 -11.01 -8.46
C ALA A 63 5.37 -11.99 -9.18
N LYS A 64 4.92 -13.21 -9.50
CA LYS A 64 5.70 -14.16 -10.31
C LYS A 64 5.94 -13.65 -11.73
N HIS A 65 4.92 -13.04 -12.34
CA HIS A 65 5.04 -12.46 -13.68
C HIS A 65 6.01 -11.27 -13.70
N ALA A 66 6.14 -10.55 -12.58
CA ALA A 66 7.08 -9.45 -12.40
C ALA A 66 8.56 -9.86 -12.49
N GLY A 67 8.88 -11.07 -12.00
CA GLY A 67 10.24 -11.41 -11.60
C GLY A 67 10.63 -10.76 -10.26
N LYS A 68 11.92 -10.40 -10.10
CA LYS A 68 12.41 -9.74 -8.88
C LYS A 68 12.05 -8.26 -8.87
N PHE A 69 11.48 -7.81 -7.76
CA PHE A 69 11.14 -6.41 -7.46
C PHE A 69 11.70 -5.97 -6.10
N ARG A 70 11.81 -4.65 -5.90
CA ARG A 70 12.50 -4.05 -4.74
C ARG A 70 11.69 -4.08 -3.44
N ALA A 71 10.38 -3.94 -3.52
CA ALA A 71 9.50 -3.92 -2.35
C ALA A 71 8.03 -4.16 -2.73
N VAL A 72 7.22 -4.56 -1.74
CA VAL A 72 5.76 -4.47 -1.80
C VAL A 72 5.32 -3.17 -1.13
N LEU A 73 4.43 -2.42 -1.78
CA LEU A 73 3.79 -1.24 -1.20
C LEU A 73 2.39 -1.62 -0.74
N TRP A 74 2.15 -1.60 0.58
CA TRP A 74 0.89 -2.01 1.18
C TRP A 74 0.13 -0.79 1.70
N GLN A 75 -0.95 -0.42 1.00
CA GLN A 75 -1.90 0.59 1.44
C GLN A 75 -3.27 -0.05 1.61
N GLN A 76 -3.58 -0.39 2.86
CA GLN A 76 -4.84 -1.01 3.26
C GLN A 76 -5.00 -0.81 4.77
N GLY A 77 -6.24 -0.70 5.23
CA GLY A 77 -6.58 -0.75 6.66
C GLY A 77 -8.01 -0.31 6.94
N GLU A 78 -8.62 0.45 6.04
CA GLU A 78 -9.96 1.02 6.18
C GLU A 78 -11.04 -0.05 6.37
N SER A 79 -10.98 -1.12 5.60
CA SER A 79 -11.94 -2.23 5.74
C SER A 79 -11.76 -2.99 7.07
N ASP A 80 -10.54 -3.10 7.58
CA ASP A 80 -10.31 -3.71 8.91
C ASP A 80 -10.81 -2.81 10.06
N VAL A 81 -10.78 -1.48 9.87
CA VAL A 81 -11.45 -0.54 10.79
C VAL A 81 -12.97 -0.73 10.78
N ILE A 82 -13.57 -0.95 9.61
CA ILE A 82 -15.00 -1.24 9.47
C ILE A 82 -15.34 -2.56 10.19
N GLU A 83 -14.54 -3.60 9.98
CA GLU A 83 -14.71 -4.93 10.59
C GLU A 83 -14.37 -5.00 12.08
N ASN A 84 -13.85 -3.92 12.66
CA ASN A 84 -13.34 -3.88 14.04
C ASN A 84 -12.24 -4.94 14.29
N THR A 85 -11.38 -5.20 13.30
CA THR A 85 -10.25 -6.11 13.45
C THR A 85 -9.36 -5.64 14.61
N SER A 86 -9.00 -6.56 15.52
CA SER A 86 -8.10 -6.24 16.63
C SER A 86 -6.66 -6.02 16.14
N THR A 87 -5.86 -5.31 16.93
CA THR A 87 -4.42 -5.12 16.67
C THR A 87 -3.72 -6.45 16.41
N GLU A 88 -3.94 -7.44 17.28
CA GLU A 88 -3.31 -8.76 17.25
C GLU A 88 -3.74 -9.56 16.01
N THR A 89 -5.01 -9.43 15.64
CA THR A 89 -5.56 -10.09 14.45
C THR A 89 -4.97 -9.49 13.18
N TYR A 90 -4.85 -8.16 13.10
CA TYR A 90 -4.23 -7.50 11.95
C TYR A 90 -2.76 -7.87 11.81
N VAL A 91 -1.99 -7.83 12.91
CA VAL A 91 -0.58 -8.24 12.95
C VAL A 91 -0.41 -9.68 12.47
N SER A 92 -1.15 -10.62 13.05
CA SER A 92 -1.03 -12.05 12.71
C SER A 92 -1.40 -12.34 11.26
N ARG A 93 -2.42 -11.67 10.72
CA ARG A 93 -2.81 -11.79 9.31
C ARG A 93 -1.71 -11.26 8.39
N LEU A 94 -1.16 -10.07 8.64
CA LEU A 94 -0.10 -9.49 7.79
C LEU A 94 1.19 -10.33 7.81
N ILE A 95 1.58 -10.86 8.98
CA ILE A 95 2.71 -11.80 9.08
C ILE A 95 2.46 -13.02 8.21
N ARG A 96 1.27 -13.64 8.32
CA ARG A 96 0.89 -14.82 7.55
C ARG A 96 0.80 -14.55 6.04
N ILE A 97 0.24 -13.42 5.65
CA ILE A 97 0.16 -13.01 4.23
C ILE A 97 1.56 -12.87 3.66
N ARG A 98 2.44 -12.15 4.34
CA ARG A 98 3.81 -11.93 3.87
C ARG A 98 4.62 -13.21 3.82
N SER A 99 4.57 -14.05 4.86
CA SER A 99 5.37 -15.29 4.91
C SER A 99 4.98 -16.25 3.77
N GLU A 100 3.68 -16.43 3.55
CA GLU A 100 3.16 -17.29 2.49
C GLU A 100 3.41 -16.69 1.10
N PHE A 101 3.29 -15.37 0.97
CA PHE A 101 3.65 -14.69 -0.28
C PHE A 101 5.12 -14.92 -0.63
N ALA A 102 6.03 -14.70 0.31
CA ALA A 102 7.46 -14.92 0.14
C ALA A 102 7.78 -16.39 -0.23
N ALA A 103 7.17 -17.36 0.46
CA ALA A 103 7.31 -18.77 0.16
C ALA A 103 6.86 -19.11 -1.27
N ARG A 104 5.77 -18.49 -1.75
CA ARG A 104 5.23 -18.77 -3.09
C ARG A 104 6.04 -18.12 -4.21
N ILE A 105 6.64 -16.96 -4.00
CA ILE A 105 7.45 -16.26 -5.02
C ILE A 105 8.94 -16.64 -4.98
N GLY A 106 9.39 -17.33 -3.93
CA GLY A 106 10.75 -17.86 -3.81
C GLY A 106 11.80 -16.87 -3.33
N TYR A 107 11.40 -15.70 -2.84
CA TYR A 107 12.27 -14.74 -2.15
C TYR A 107 11.45 -13.82 -1.25
N ASN A 108 12.11 -13.06 -0.38
CA ASN A 108 11.44 -12.27 0.66
C ASN A 108 11.68 -10.76 0.52
N PRO A 109 10.92 -10.05 -0.34
CA PRO A 109 11.01 -8.60 -0.45
C PRO A 109 10.51 -7.91 0.83
N PRO A 110 11.02 -6.71 1.16
CA PRO A 110 10.47 -5.89 2.22
C PRO A 110 9.08 -5.34 1.83
N TRP A 111 8.23 -5.14 2.84
CA TRP A 111 6.88 -4.57 2.68
C TRP A 111 6.83 -3.19 3.35
N LEU A 112 6.57 -2.15 2.58
CA LEU A 112 6.35 -0.79 3.10
C LEU A 112 4.87 -0.64 3.43
N LEU A 113 4.56 -0.45 4.71
CA LEU A 113 3.19 -0.39 5.22
C LEU A 113 2.75 1.07 5.41
N ALA A 114 1.77 1.53 4.65
CA ALA A 114 1.15 2.83 4.88
C ALA A 114 0.15 2.78 6.03
N LYS A 115 0.05 3.86 6.81
CA LYS A 115 -1.11 4.09 7.68
C LYS A 115 -2.23 4.66 6.82
N SER A 116 -3.19 3.79 6.49
CA SER A 116 -4.36 4.05 5.65
C SER A 116 -5.59 3.53 6.38
N THR A 117 -6.02 4.27 7.40
CA THR A 117 -7.12 3.91 8.29
C THR A 117 -8.25 4.94 8.28
N LEU A 118 -8.06 6.09 7.63
CA LEU A 118 -9.06 7.16 7.58
C LEU A 118 -10.04 6.99 6.41
N HIS A 119 -11.35 6.91 6.71
CA HIS A 119 -12.42 6.97 5.72
C HIS A 119 -13.59 7.86 6.19
N PRO A 120 -13.50 9.19 6.02
CA PRO A 120 -14.30 10.15 6.76
C PRO A 120 -15.80 10.17 6.40
N THR A 121 -16.20 9.56 5.29
CA THR A 121 -17.62 9.37 4.90
C THR A 121 -18.26 8.08 5.41
N VAL A 122 -17.46 7.07 5.71
CA VAL A 122 -17.99 5.72 5.96
C VAL A 122 -18.01 5.44 7.45
N TYR A 123 -17.06 6.00 8.20
CA TYR A 123 -17.04 5.87 9.64
C TYR A 123 -16.32 7.04 10.32
N LYS A 124 -16.56 7.14 11.63
CA LYS A 124 -15.72 7.87 12.58
C LYS A 124 -15.40 6.91 13.72
N LYS A 125 -14.26 6.22 13.62
CA LYS A 125 -13.90 5.11 14.51
C LYS A 125 -12.46 5.29 15.04
N PRO A 126 -12.17 6.38 15.77
CA PRO A 126 -10.80 6.71 16.17
C PRO A 126 -10.12 5.61 17.01
N LYS A 127 -10.90 4.84 17.79
CA LYS A 127 -10.38 3.70 18.55
C LYS A 127 -9.92 2.57 17.63
N GLN A 128 -10.72 2.20 16.64
CA GLN A 128 -10.40 1.14 15.69
C GLN A 128 -9.32 1.58 14.70
N GLU A 129 -9.34 2.84 14.25
CA GLU A 129 -8.24 3.46 13.49
C GLU A 129 -6.92 3.34 14.26
N THR A 130 -6.93 3.71 15.55
CA THR A 130 -5.76 3.58 16.44
C THR A 130 -5.30 2.12 16.57
N ALA A 131 -6.21 1.15 16.63
CA ALA A 131 -5.86 -0.26 16.71
C ALA A 131 -5.08 -0.73 15.46
N ILE A 132 -5.54 -0.38 14.26
CA ILE A 132 -4.85 -0.73 13.02
C ILE A 132 -3.53 0.05 12.87
N ARG A 133 -3.49 1.32 13.24
CA ARG A 133 -2.25 2.12 13.25
C ARG A 133 -1.19 1.52 14.18
N LYS A 134 -1.60 1.11 15.39
CA LYS A 134 -0.73 0.41 16.35
C LYS A 134 -0.25 -0.93 15.80
N ALA A 135 -1.09 -1.66 15.07
CA ALA A 135 -0.70 -2.91 14.43
C ALA A 135 0.42 -2.69 13.39
N ILE A 136 0.34 -1.62 12.60
CA ILE A 136 1.39 -1.22 11.66
C ILE A 136 2.69 -0.88 12.40
N ASP A 137 2.61 -0.12 13.49
CA ASP A 137 3.78 0.22 14.31
C ASP A 137 4.46 -1.04 14.90
N ILE A 138 3.67 -2.02 15.35
CA ILE A 138 4.17 -3.32 15.82
C ILE A 138 4.82 -4.11 14.66
N LEU A 139 4.17 -4.19 13.50
CA LEU A 139 4.69 -4.91 12.33
C LEU A 139 6.05 -4.37 11.90
N CYS A 140 6.24 -3.05 11.89
CA CYS A 140 7.50 -2.42 11.52
C CYS A 140 8.67 -2.67 12.50
N GLN A 141 8.43 -3.35 13.63
CA GLN A 141 9.49 -3.86 14.51
C GLN A 141 10.05 -5.22 14.04
N TYR A 142 9.36 -5.91 13.13
CA TYR A 142 9.78 -7.19 12.57
C TYR A 142 10.58 -7.01 11.29
N HIS A 143 11.63 -7.81 11.12
CA HIS A 143 12.48 -7.75 9.93
C HIS A 143 11.69 -7.94 8.62
N GLY A 144 11.87 -6.98 7.72
CA GLY A 144 11.28 -6.95 6.38
C GLY A 144 9.87 -6.38 6.30
N PHE A 145 9.37 -5.80 7.38
CA PHE A 145 8.37 -4.73 7.31
C PHE A 145 9.06 -3.39 7.53
N GLU A 146 8.65 -2.39 6.75
CA GLU A 146 9.19 -1.04 6.76
C GLU A 146 8.03 -0.03 6.83
N TYR A 147 8.30 1.16 7.34
CA TYR A 147 7.31 2.23 7.30
C TYR A 147 7.10 2.74 5.88
N GLY A 148 5.85 2.64 5.41
CA GLY A 148 5.31 3.48 4.34
C GLY A 148 4.85 4.85 4.89
N PRO A 149 4.11 5.63 4.09
CA PRO A 149 3.62 6.94 4.51
C PRO A 149 2.45 6.85 5.49
N ASP A 150 2.22 7.93 6.23
CA ASP A 150 0.95 8.14 6.92
C ASP A 150 0.00 8.91 6.00
N THR A 151 -0.93 8.20 5.37
CA THR A 151 -1.90 8.80 4.45
C THR A 151 -3.15 9.32 5.15
N ASP A 152 -3.30 9.05 6.45
CA ASP A 152 -4.42 9.56 7.25
C ASP A 152 -4.30 11.08 7.48
N ILE A 153 -3.10 11.66 7.33
CA ILE A 153 -2.91 13.12 7.39
C ILE A 153 -3.58 13.87 6.23
N LEU A 154 -3.96 13.15 5.18
CA LEU A 154 -4.59 13.72 4.00
C LEU A 154 -6.12 13.71 4.18
N ASP A 155 -6.60 14.60 5.02
CA ASP A 155 -8.02 14.88 5.23
C ASP A 155 -8.48 16.14 4.45
N GLY A 156 -9.66 16.67 4.75
CA GLY A 156 -10.13 17.94 4.17
C GLY A 156 -10.17 17.94 2.64
N GLU A 157 -9.54 18.94 2.02
CA GLU A 157 -9.48 19.13 0.55
C GLU A 157 -8.81 17.96 -0.20
N ASN A 158 -8.05 17.13 0.50
CA ASN A 158 -7.44 15.94 -0.07
C ASN A 158 -8.47 14.84 -0.34
N ARG A 159 -9.64 14.89 0.30
CA ARG A 159 -10.70 13.89 0.20
C ARG A 159 -11.85 14.49 -0.60
N GLY A 160 -12.36 13.73 -1.56
CA GLY A 160 -13.44 14.19 -2.42
C GLY A 160 -14.77 14.31 -1.67
N ASP A 161 -15.84 14.53 -2.40
CA ASP A 161 -17.17 14.65 -1.82
C ASP A 161 -17.81 13.27 -1.54
N MET A 162 -19.09 13.25 -1.18
CA MET A 162 -19.82 11.99 -0.97
C MET A 162 -19.98 11.17 -2.26
N GLN A 163 -19.99 11.81 -3.43
CA GLN A 163 -20.18 11.14 -4.72
C GLN A 163 -18.94 10.33 -5.11
N SER A 164 -17.75 10.80 -4.73
CA SER A 164 -16.50 10.02 -4.84
C SER A 164 -16.25 9.08 -3.65
N MET A 165 -17.24 8.92 -2.74
CA MET A 165 -17.09 8.24 -1.46
C MET A 165 -15.92 8.78 -0.62
N ARG A 166 -15.52 10.06 -0.79
CA ARG A 166 -14.32 10.68 -0.19
C ARG A 166 -13.01 9.92 -0.41
N HIS A 167 -12.88 9.24 -1.55
CA HIS A 167 -11.56 8.86 -2.06
C HIS A 167 -10.71 10.12 -2.29
N PHE A 168 -9.40 9.95 -2.48
CA PHE A 168 -8.53 11.10 -2.74
C PHE A 168 -9.00 11.92 -3.95
N THR A 169 -9.09 13.24 -3.78
CA THR A 169 -9.20 14.21 -4.88
C THR A 169 -7.93 14.20 -5.73
N ALA A 170 -7.91 14.88 -6.87
CA ALA A 170 -6.68 15.05 -7.66
C ALA A 170 -5.52 15.61 -6.81
N ILE A 171 -5.77 16.62 -5.97
CA ILE A 171 -4.74 17.17 -5.07
C ILE A 171 -4.35 16.17 -3.97
N GLY A 172 -5.31 15.42 -3.43
CA GLY A 172 -5.05 14.34 -2.47
C GLY A 172 -4.20 13.21 -3.06
N GLN A 173 -4.47 12.82 -4.32
CA GLN A 173 -3.69 11.80 -5.03
C GLN A 173 -2.25 12.26 -5.25
N TYR A 174 -2.06 13.52 -5.69
CA TYR A 174 -0.74 14.11 -5.85
C TYR A 174 0.03 14.18 -4.51
N ARG A 175 -0.61 14.65 -3.44
CA ARG A 175 0.04 14.71 -2.11
C ARG A 175 0.33 13.31 -1.55
N ALA A 176 -0.56 12.34 -1.74
CA ALA A 176 -0.29 10.95 -1.39
C ALA A 176 0.89 10.38 -2.17
N ALA A 177 1.03 10.72 -3.44
CA ALA A 177 2.18 10.35 -4.26
C ALA A 177 3.49 10.95 -3.69
N LEU A 178 3.48 12.20 -3.24
CA LEU A 178 4.65 12.82 -2.59
C LEU A 178 5.02 12.15 -1.25
N LEU A 179 4.03 11.73 -0.46
CA LEU A 179 4.29 10.98 0.78
C LEU A 179 4.92 9.62 0.46
N TRP A 180 4.37 8.89 -0.51
CA TRP A 180 4.95 7.63 -0.97
C TRP A 180 6.36 7.81 -1.54
N PHE A 181 6.58 8.89 -2.29
CA PHE A 181 7.90 9.25 -2.82
C PHE A 181 8.91 9.37 -1.68
N ALA A 182 8.60 10.10 -0.62
CA ALA A 182 9.49 10.28 0.52
C ALA A 182 9.81 8.94 1.21
N SER A 183 8.80 8.11 1.46
CA SER A 183 9.00 6.77 2.06
C SER A 183 9.87 5.86 1.20
N ILE A 184 9.59 5.78 -0.11
CA ILE A 184 10.35 4.93 -1.05
C ILE A 184 11.78 5.45 -1.20
N TYR A 185 11.96 6.76 -1.38
CA TYR A 185 13.28 7.34 -1.52
C TYR A 185 14.15 7.05 -0.30
N ASN A 186 13.63 7.29 0.91
CA ASN A 186 14.34 7.01 2.16
C ASN A 186 14.67 5.51 2.30
N PHE A 187 13.74 4.62 1.95
CA PHE A 187 13.98 3.18 1.93
C PHE A 187 15.12 2.80 0.99
N LEU A 188 15.14 3.34 -0.24
CA LEU A 188 16.18 3.06 -1.23
C LEU A 188 17.55 3.58 -0.79
N GLN A 189 17.62 4.75 -0.14
CA GLN A 189 18.89 5.30 0.36
C GLN A 189 19.47 4.46 1.50
N ARG A 190 18.63 4.00 2.45
CA ARG A 190 19.08 3.10 3.52
C ARG A 190 19.62 1.79 2.97
N LYS A 191 18.94 1.19 1.99
CA LYS A 191 19.39 -0.03 1.30
C LYS A 191 20.77 0.12 0.66
N LYS A 192 21.03 1.26 -0.01
CA LYS A 192 22.36 1.52 -0.59
C LYS A 192 23.46 1.56 0.47
N GLN A 193 23.19 2.12 1.64
CA GLN A 193 24.16 2.20 2.73
C GLN A 193 24.46 0.84 3.38
N THR A 194 23.49 -0.08 3.41
CA THR A 194 23.69 -1.43 3.96
C THR A 194 24.40 -2.38 2.99
N ASP A 195 24.33 -2.09 1.70
CA ASP A 195 24.91 -2.92 0.63
C ASP A 195 26.32 -2.42 0.20
N SER A 196 26.82 -1.32 0.79
CA SER A 196 28.16 -0.75 0.56
C SER A 196 29.11 -1.11 1.70
#